data_AF-A0A0C9YCJ7-F1
#
_entry.id   AF-A0A0C9YCJ7-F1
#
_cell.length_a   1.000
_cell.length_b   1.000
_cell.length_c   1.000
_cell.angle_alpha   90.00
_cell.angle_beta   90.00
_cell.angle_gamma   90.00
#
_symmetry.space_group_name_H-M   'P 1'
#
loop_
_entity.id
_entity.type
_entity.pdbx_description
1 polymer ?
#
loop_
_entity_poly.entity_id
_entity_poly.type
_entity_poly.pdbx_seq_one_letter_code
_entity_poly.pdbx_strand_id
1 'polypeptide(L)'
;MGAAVIQVQSTSRQTVYTAAVDYPASLIGYGSSSARGTSATITLLQKQVAACPNQKFVLIRYSQGVHIIGDAVAGGGGVSGLGAATPPVAASIFDNVVAIPNGRPPPGL
;
A
#
# COMPACT_ATOMS: atom_id res chain seq x y z
N MET A 1 -0.05 -12.53 8.73
CA MET A 1 -0.46 -12.30 7.32
C MET A 1 -1.99 -12.30 7.27
N GLY A 2 -2.63 -11.29 6.68
CA GLY A 2 -4.10 -11.15 6.68
C GLY A 2 -4.80 -12.17 5.76
N ALA A 3 -6.07 -12.48 6.03
CA ALA A 3 -6.82 -13.50 5.29
C ALA A 3 -6.87 -13.25 3.77
N ALA A 4 -6.97 -11.98 3.34
CA ALA A 4 -6.97 -11.62 1.93
C ALA A 4 -5.62 -11.91 1.24
N VAL A 5 -4.50 -11.74 1.96
CA VAL A 5 -3.16 -12.03 1.45
C VAL A 5 -3.01 -13.53 1.20
N ILE A 6 -3.46 -14.34 2.17
CA ILE A 6 -3.44 -15.80 2.09
C ILE A 6 -4.30 -16.29 0.92
N GLN A 7 -5.48 -15.70 0.71
CA GLN A 7 -6.35 -16.05 -0.41
C GLN A 7 -5.69 -15.80 -1.77
N VAL A 8 -5.05 -14.65 -1.98
CA VAL A 8 -4.36 -14.35 -3.23
C VAL A 8 -3.21 -15.33 -3.48
N GLN A 9 -2.46 -15.65 -2.43
CA GLN A 9 -1.37 -16.63 -2.52
C GLN A 9 -1.86 -18.04 -2.84
N SER A 10 -2.96 -18.50 -2.23
CA SER A 10 -3.43 -19.88 -2.39
C SER A 10 -4.19 -20.14 -3.69
N THR A 11 -4.79 -19.11 -4.28
CA THR A 11 -5.65 -19.26 -5.48
C THR A 11 -4.96 -18.88 -6.79
N SER A 12 -3.85 -18.15 -6.74
CA SER A 12 -3.08 -17.81 -7.93
C SER A 12 -2.30 -19.00 -8.46
N ARG A 13 -2.32 -19.20 -9.79
CA ARG A 13 -1.46 -20.16 -10.49
C ARG A 13 -0.06 -19.60 -10.79
N GLN A 14 0.18 -18.34 -10.47
CA GLN A 14 1.47 -17.66 -10.63
C GLN A 14 2.26 -17.68 -9.32
N THR A 15 3.56 -17.43 -9.39
CA THR A 15 4.36 -17.21 -8.18
C THR A 15 3.92 -15.92 -7.48
N VAL A 16 3.42 -16.03 -6.25
CA VAL A 16 2.97 -14.88 -5.45
C VAL A 16 3.96 -14.60 -4.33
N TYR A 17 4.46 -13.37 -4.29
CA TYR A 17 5.24 -12.84 -3.17
C TYR A 17 4.45 -11.76 -2.44
N THR A 18 4.72 -11.62 -1.15
CA THR A 18 4.05 -10.64 -0.29
C THR A 18 5.08 -9.76 0.38
N ALA A 19 4.82 -8.46 0.35
CA ALA A 19 5.58 -7.47 1.08
C ALA A 19 4.61 -6.64 1.93
N ALA A 20 5.04 -6.27 3.13
CA ALA A 20 4.35 -5.30 3.95
C ALA A 20 4.98 -3.92 3.75
N VAL A 21 4.16 -2.88 3.72
CA VAL A 21 4.67 -1.51 3.82
C VAL A 21 5.16 -1.32 5.26
N ASP A 22 6.44 -1.02 5.40
CA ASP A 22 7.05 -0.78 6.70
C ASP A 22 6.94 0.72 7.07
N TYR A 23 6.11 1.00 8.07
CA TYR A 23 5.83 2.36 8.53
C TYR A 23 5.22 2.33 9.95
N PRO A 24 5.13 3.49 10.65
CA PRO A 24 4.74 3.50 12.07
C PRO A 24 3.33 3.01 12.40
N ALA A 25 2.39 3.07 11.46
CA ALA A 25 0.98 2.67 11.66
C ALA A 25 0.32 3.22 12.94
N SER A 26 0.73 4.41 13.38
CA SER A 26 0.35 4.99 14.67
C SER A 26 -0.82 5.97 14.54
N LEU A 27 -1.76 5.90 15.48
CA LEU A 27 -2.83 6.90 15.64
C LEU A 27 -2.34 8.16 16.37
N ILE A 28 -1.32 8.04 17.22
CA ILE A 28 -0.65 9.19 17.85
C ILE A 28 0.32 9.78 16.82
N GLY A 29 0.17 11.06 16.51
CA GLY A 29 0.92 11.68 15.42
C GLY A 29 0.48 11.17 14.03
N TYR A 30 -0.81 10.92 13.85
CA TYR A 30 -1.42 10.33 12.64
C TYR A 30 -0.90 10.96 11.34
N GLY A 31 -0.81 12.28 11.23
CA GLY A 31 -0.31 12.96 10.04
C GLY A 31 1.14 12.60 9.68
N SER A 32 2.01 12.44 10.69
CA SER A 32 3.39 11.99 10.48
C SER A 32 3.47 10.50 10.14
N SER A 33 2.61 9.68 10.76
CA SER A 33 2.53 8.25 10.47
C SER A 33 2.04 7.99 9.03
N SER A 34 0.95 8.66 8.64
CA SER A 34 0.37 8.58 7.30
C SER A 34 1.34 9.08 6.23
N ALA A 35 1.95 10.26 6.39
CA ALA A 35 2.94 10.77 5.43
C ALA A 35 4.12 9.79 5.21
N ARG A 36 4.63 9.19 6.30
CA ARG A 36 5.69 8.17 6.20
C ARG A 36 5.19 6.90 5.52
N GLY A 37 3.97 6.45 5.82
CA GLY A 37 3.35 5.31 5.17
C GLY A 37 3.12 5.52 3.68
N THR A 38 2.68 6.72 3.27
CA THR A 38 2.48 7.08 1.87
C THR A 38 3.82 7.03 1.12
N SER A 39 4.86 7.67 1.67
CA SER A 39 6.21 7.66 1.09
C SER A 39 6.81 6.24 1.01
N ALA A 40 6.65 5.43 2.06
CA ALA A 40 7.10 4.05 2.08
C ALA A 40 6.37 3.18 1.04
N THR A 41 5.07 3.40 0.85
CA THR A 41 4.27 2.70 -0.16
C THR A 41 4.77 3.03 -1.58
N ILE A 42 4.96 4.31 -1.88
CA ILE A 42 5.49 4.77 -3.17
C ILE A 42 6.87 4.13 -3.43
N THR A 43 7.76 4.20 -2.45
CA THR A 43 9.13 3.66 -2.57
C THR A 43 9.12 2.16 -2.81
N LEU A 44 8.25 1.41 -2.12
CA LEU A 44 8.14 -0.03 -2.30
C LEU A 44 7.65 -0.39 -3.70
N LEU A 45 6.63 0.31 -4.22
CA LEU A 45 6.13 0.09 -5.58
C LEU A 45 7.18 0.42 -6.63
N GLN A 46 7.88 1.55 -6.49
CA GLN A 46 8.98 1.94 -7.37
C GLN A 46 10.08 0.88 -7.40
N LYS A 47 10.53 0.42 -6.22
CA LYS A 47 11.55 -0.63 -6.10
C LYS A 47 11.10 -1.91 -6.79
N GLN A 48 9.85 -2.30 -6.61
CA GLN A 48 9.36 -3.55 -7.14
C GLN A 48 9.15 -3.52 -8.66
N VAL A 49 8.67 -2.41 -9.23
CA VAL A 49 8.60 -2.22 -10.69
C VAL A 49 9.99 -2.11 -11.30
N ALA A 50 10.94 -1.44 -10.64
CA ALA A 50 12.32 -1.35 -11.13
C ALA A 50 12.99 -2.73 -11.19
N ALA A 51 12.74 -3.60 -10.20
CA ALA A 51 13.26 -4.97 -10.19
C ALA A 51 12.50 -5.89 -11.16
N CYS A 52 11.19 -5.73 -11.29
CA CYS A 52 10.31 -6.59 -12.09
C CYS A 52 9.24 -5.75 -12.82
N PRO A 53 9.55 -5.17 -13.99
CA PRO A 53 8.67 -4.20 -14.66
C PRO A 53 7.29 -4.74 -15.04
N ASN A 54 7.18 -6.04 -15.29
CA ASN A 54 5.95 -6.71 -15.70
C ASN A 54 5.14 -7.31 -14.53
N GLN A 55 5.62 -7.17 -13.30
CA GLN A 55 4.94 -7.74 -12.14
C GLN A 55 3.61 -7.04 -11.90
N LYS A 56 2.61 -7.81 -11.44
CA LYS A 56 1.30 -7.28 -11.02
C LYS A 56 1.19 -7.19 -9.51
N PHE A 57 0.49 -6.16 -9.04
CA PHE A 57 0.28 -5.86 -7.63
C PHE A 57 -1.19 -5.96 -7.24
N VAL A 58 -1.43 -6.60 -6.11
CA VAL A 58 -2.68 -6.49 -5.35
C VAL A 58 -2.35 -5.74 -4.07
N LEU A 59 -2.93 -4.56 -3.88
CA LEU A 59 -2.64 -3.70 -2.74
C LEU A 59 -3.72 -3.92 -1.65
N ILE A 60 -3.36 -4.61 -0.58
CA ILE A 60 -4.29 -4.94 0.50
C ILE A 60 -4.14 -3.90 1.62
N ARG A 61 -5.25 -3.25 1.98
CA ARG A 61 -5.26 -2.11 2.90
C ARG A 61 -6.22 -2.29 4.06
N TYR A 62 -5.86 -1.82 5.26
CA TYR A 62 -6.73 -1.82 6.43
C TYR A 62 -6.46 -0.61 7.33
N SER A 63 -7.51 -0.05 7.94
CA SER A 63 -7.41 1.10 8.86
C SER A 63 -6.61 2.27 8.25
N GLN A 64 -5.55 2.77 8.91
CA GLN A 64 -4.66 3.80 8.37
C GLN A 64 -4.03 3.42 7.02
N GLY A 65 -3.89 2.12 6.74
CA GLY A 65 -3.44 1.61 5.45
C GLY A 65 -4.34 2.01 4.28
N VAL A 66 -5.62 2.28 4.53
CA VAL A 66 -6.54 2.77 3.49
C VAL A 66 -6.13 4.15 3.00
N HIS A 67 -5.79 5.02 3.94
CA HIS A 67 -5.36 6.39 3.66
C HIS A 67 -4.02 6.40 2.93
N ILE A 68 -3.00 5.72 3.46
CA ILE A 68 -1.65 5.78 2.85
C ILE A 68 -1.60 5.17 1.45
N ILE A 69 -2.35 4.09 1.20
CA ILE A 69 -2.42 3.47 -0.13
C ILE A 69 -3.24 4.35 -1.07
N GLY A 70 -4.31 5.00 -0.58
CA GLY A 70 -5.09 5.98 -1.34
C GLY A 70 -4.22 7.13 -1.82
N ASP A 71 -3.53 7.79 -0.89
CA ASP A 71 -2.63 8.91 -1.18
C ASP A 71 -1.50 8.50 -2.13
N ALA A 72 -0.94 7.29 -1.96
CA ALA A 72 0.14 6.83 -2.82
C ALA A 72 -0.31 6.64 -4.29
N VAL A 73 -1.55 6.19 -4.54
CA VAL A 73 -2.01 5.86 -5.91
C VAL A 73 -2.83 6.96 -6.57
N ALA A 74 -3.50 7.81 -5.79
CA ALA A 74 -4.35 8.90 -6.29
C ALA A 74 -3.79 10.30 -5.99
N GLY A 75 -2.72 10.39 -5.19
CA GLY A 75 -2.30 11.64 -4.58
C GLY A 75 -3.19 12.01 -3.40
N GLY A 76 -2.77 12.96 -2.59
CA GLY A 76 -3.52 13.34 -1.40
C GLY A 76 -2.69 14.12 -0.39
N GLY A 77 -3.09 14.03 0.89
CA GLY A 77 -2.50 14.80 1.97
C GLY A 77 -2.68 16.32 1.83
N GLY A 78 -1.85 17.09 2.52
CA GLY A 78 -1.84 18.56 2.43
C GLY A 78 -2.95 19.25 3.24
N VAL A 79 -3.78 18.46 3.92
CA VAL A 79 -4.80 18.93 4.87
C VAL A 79 -4.28 18.71 6.29
N SER A 80 -4.59 19.64 7.20
CA SER A 80 -4.15 19.57 8.59
C SER A 80 -4.49 18.21 9.22
N GLY A 81 -3.50 17.55 9.79
CA GLY A 81 -3.63 16.24 10.43
C GLY A 81 -3.54 15.02 9.49
N LEU A 82 -3.54 15.21 8.17
CA LEU A 82 -3.49 14.10 7.18
C LEU A 82 -2.12 13.92 6.50
N GLY A 83 -1.10 14.61 6.99
CA GLY A 83 0.25 14.54 6.41
C GLY A 83 0.45 15.52 5.27
N ALA A 84 1.67 15.53 4.72
CA ALA A 84 2.06 16.45 3.65
C ALA A 84 1.41 16.09 2.31
N ALA A 85 1.18 17.10 1.47
CA ALA A 85 0.67 16.89 0.11
C ALA A 85 1.64 16.00 -0.68
N THR A 86 1.11 14.96 -1.33
CA THR A 86 1.92 13.98 -2.06
C THR A 86 1.29 13.73 -3.43
N PRO A 87 2.07 13.77 -4.53
CA PRO A 87 1.57 13.35 -5.85
C PRO A 87 1.37 11.82 -5.88
N PRO A 88 0.49 11.31 -6.77
CA PRO A 88 0.38 9.87 -6.98
C PRO A 88 1.69 9.29 -7.53
N VAL A 89 1.87 7.97 -7.39
CA VAL A 89 2.86 7.23 -8.17
C VAL A 89 2.70 7.49 -9.67
N ALA A 90 3.79 7.36 -10.41
CA ALA A 90 3.76 7.45 -11.87
C ALA A 90 2.74 6.46 -12.46
N ALA A 91 2.05 6.86 -13.54
CA ALA A 91 1.05 6.04 -14.20
C ALA A 91 1.59 4.66 -14.60
N SER A 92 2.82 4.59 -15.09
CA SER A 92 3.50 3.34 -15.44
C SER A 92 3.68 2.35 -14.27
N ILE A 93 3.73 2.86 -13.03
CA ILE A 93 3.74 2.04 -11.81
C ILE A 93 2.32 1.63 -11.46
N PHE A 94 1.35 2.55 -11.58
CA PHE A 94 -0.05 2.28 -11.31
C PHE A 94 -0.65 1.24 -12.26
N ASP A 95 -0.22 1.18 -13.52
CA ASP A 95 -0.66 0.19 -14.52
C ASP A 95 -0.31 -1.27 -14.14
N ASN A 96 0.57 -1.45 -13.16
CA ASN A 96 0.87 -2.76 -12.58
C ASN A 96 -0.06 -3.13 -11.42
N VAL A 97 -0.87 -2.20 -10.91
CA VAL A 97 -1.87 -2.47 -9.87
C VAL A 97 -3.15 -3.02 -10.49
N VAL A 98 -3.51 -4.26 -10.13
CA VAL A 98 -4.69 -4.93 -10.70
C VAL A 98 -5.91 -4.88 -9.77
N ALA A 99 -5.69 -4.69 -8.47
CA ALA A 99 -6.77 -4.58 -7.48
C ALA A 99 -6.28 -3.92 -6.18
N ILE A 100 -7.21 -3.25 -5.48
CA ILE A 100 -6.96 -2.64 -4.17
C ILE A 100 -8.09 -2.99 -3.18
N PRO A 101 -8.19 -4.26 -2.74
CA PRO A 101 -9.25 -4.69 -1.82
C PRO A 101 -8.96 -4.25 -0.37
N ASN A 102 -10.03 -4.06 0.40
CA ASN A 102 -9.90 -3.88 1.85
C ASN A 102 -9.57 -5.23 2.50
N GLY A 103 -8.48 -5.26 3.28
CA GLY A 103 -8.09 -6.40 4.09
C GLY A 103 -8.82 -6.44 5.42
N ARG A 104 -9.02 -7.64 5.96
CA ARG A 104 -9.40 -7.85 7.37
C ARG A 104 -8.13 -8.01 8.21
N PRO A 105 -8.07 -7.51 9.45
CA PRO A 105 -6.95 -7.78 10.34
C PRO A 105 -6.79 -9.29 10.54
N PRO A 106 -5.55 -9.79 10.76
CA PRO A 106 -5.35 -11.18 11.15
C PRO A 106 -6.14 -11.48 12.44
N PRO A 107 -6.69 -12.70 12.61
CA PRO A 107 -7.32 -13.10 13.86
C PRO A 107 -6.34 -12.94 15.03
N GLY A 108 -6.77 -12.32 16.14
CA GLY A 108 -5.96 -12.18 17.36
C GLY A 108 -5.32 -10.81 17.61
N LEU A 109 -5.73 -9.78 16.87
CA LEU A 109 -5.60 -8.38 17.27
C LEU A 109 -6.88 -7.88 17.93
#